data_AF-A0A833CB72-F1
#
_entry.id   AF-A0A833CB72-F1
#
_cell.length_a   1.000
_cell.length_b   1.000
_cell.length_c   1.000
_cell.angle_alpha   90.00
_cell.angle_beta   90.00
_cell.angle_gamma   90.00
#
_symmetry.space_group_name_H-M   'P 1'
#
loop_
_entity.id
_entity.type
_entity.pdbx_description
1 polymer ?
#
loop_
_entity_poly.entity_id
_entity_poly.type
_entity_poly.pdbx_seq_one_letter_code
_entity_poly.pdbx_strand_id
1 'polypeptide(L)'
;MKKYLSYLAVFFIFCFSLWLFPQSAEATDIWAYTAAPQDGNYQAYVVSESIQWNNDYSKITCAVKQVKDGSVQKVVFWNFDRLSDEWRYQTSTMQKPNSFGHTNRVYPNSWGAYILKICIDYLR
;
A
#
# COMPACT_ATOMS: atom_id res chain seq x y z
N MET A 1 -53.60 -0.58 -3.15
CA MET A 1 -52.60 -1.64 -2.86
C MET A 1 -51.68 -1.94 -4.04
N LYS A 2 -52.16 -2.15 -5.28
CA LYS A 2 -51.32 -2.45 -6.45
C LYS A 2 -50.23 -1.40 -6.77
N LYS A 3 -50.52 -0.10 -6.61
CA LYS A 3 -49.54 0.99 -6.87
C LYS A 3 -48.34 0.95 -5.92
N TYR A 4 -48.58 0.75 -4.62
CA TYR A 4 -47.52 0.63 -3.61
C TYR A 4 -46.67 -0.63 -3.80
N LEU A 5 -47.28 -1.73 -4.25
CA LEU A 5 -46.56 -2.96 -4.61
C LEU A 5 -45.63 -2.73 -5.83
N SER A 6 -46.08 -1.91 -6.79
CA SER A 6 -45.29 -1.53 -7.96
C SER A 6 -44.10 -0.64 -7.60
N TYR A 7 -44.29 0.35 -6.72
CA TYR A 7 -43.19 1.19 -6.23
C TYR A 7 -42.16 0.37 -5.43
N LEU A 8 -42.62 -0.59 -4.63
CA LEU A 8 -41.76 -1.50 -3.89
C LEU A 8 -40.92 -2.36 -4.84
N ALA A 9 -41.53 -2.90 -5.90
CA ALA A 9 -40.81 -3.68 -6.91
C ALA A 9 -39.74 -2.85 -7.64
N VAL A 10 -40.06 -1.61 -8.01
CA VAL A 10 -39.09 -0.70 -8.65
C VAL A 10 -37.94 -0.34 -7.70
N PHE A 11 -38.23 -0.11 -6.42
CA PHE A 11 -37.19 0.13 -5.40
C PHE A 11 -36.26 -1.06 -5.23
N PHE A 12 -36.79 -2.29 -5.18
CA PHE A 12 -35.97 -3.50 -5.11
C PHE A 12 -35.11 -3.71 -6.35
N ILE A 13 -35.63 -3.45 -7.55
CA ILE A 13 -34.86 -3.54 -8.81
C ILE A 13 -33.72 -2.50 -8.82
N PHE A 14 -34.01 -1.27 -8.39
CA PHE A 14 -33.00 -0.22 -8.29
C PHE A 14 -31.91 -0.58 -7.27
N CYS A 15 -32.29 -1.05 -6.07
CA CYS A 15 -31.34 -1.51 -5.08
C CYS A 15 -30.50 -2.69 -5.58
N PHE A 16 -31.09 -3.68 -6.27
CA PHE A 16 -30.37 -4.82 -6.82
C PHE A 16 -29.36 -4.41 -7.91
N SER A 17 -29.70 -3.38 -8.70
CA SER A 17 -28.81 -2.87 -9.74
C SER A 17 -27.51 -2.27 -9.17
N LEU A 18 -27.54 -1.74 -7.93
CA LEU A 18 -26.35 -1.20 -7.27
C LEU A 18 -25.36 -2.29 -6.83
N TRP A 19 -25.79 -3.55 -6.69
CA TRP A 19 -24.92 -4.70 -6.38
C TRP A 19 -24.35 -5.39 -7.63
N LEU A 20 -24.93 -5.12 -8.80
CA LEU A 20 -24.54 -5.76 -10.07
C LEU A 20 -23.37 -5.07 -10.77
N PHE A 21 -23.00 -3.86 -10.34
CA PHE A 21 -21.78 -3.22 -10.81
C PHE A 21 -20.63 -3.63 -9.91
N PRO A 22 -19.69 -4.49 -10.38
CA PRO A 22 -18.47 -4.72 -9.62
C PRO A 22 -17.78 -3.36 -9.48
N GLN A 23 -17.69 -2.87 -8.24
CA GLN A 23 -16.81 -1.74 -7.97
C GLN A 23 -15.39 -2.24 -8.24
N SER A 24 -14.74 -1.69 -9.27
CA SER A 24 -13.36 -2.01 -9.57
C SER A 24 -12.49 -1.53 -8.41
N ALA A 25 -12.14 -2.44 -7.50
CA ALA A 25 -10.99 -2.25 -6.64
C ALA A 25 -9.76 -2.47 -7.52
N GLU A 26 -9.37 -1.46 -8.30
CA GLU A 26 -8.11 -1.50 -9.04
C GLU A 26 -6.97 -1.30 -8.05
N ALA A 27 -6.49 -2.44 -7.55
CA ALA A 27 -5.23 -2.51 -6.86
C ALA A 27 -4.10 -2.11 -7.82
N THR A 28 -3.58 -0.88 -7.73
CA THR A 28 -2.54 -0.41 -8.64
C THR A 28 -1.17 -0.67 -8.02
N ASP A 29 -0.43 -1.59 -8.64
CA ASP A 29 0.96 -1.88 -8.27
C ASP A 29 1.90 -0.87 -8.95
N ILE A 30 2.45 0.07 -8.18
CA ILE A 30 3.34 1.12 -8.68
C ILE A 30 4.79 0.65 -8.58
N TRP A 31 5.51 0.60 -9.70
CA TRP A 31 6.94 0.27 -9.70
C TRP A 31 7.75 1.28 -8.87
N ALA A 32 8.54 0.78 -7.92
CA ALA A 32 9.35 1.60 -7.02
C ALA A 32 10.82 1.57 -7.36
N TYR A 33 11.42 0.38 -7.44
CA TYR A 33 12.83 0.22 -7.74
C TYR A 33 13.16 -1.21 -8.19
N THR A 34 14.36 -1.37 -8.76
CA THR A 34 14.98 -2.66 -9.02
C THR A 34 16.15 -2.85 -8.04
N ALA A 35 16.12 -3.93 -7.27
CA ALA A 35 17.19 -4.29 -6.35
C ALA A 35 18.42 -4.77 -7.12
N ALA A 36 19.61 -4.42 -6.62
CA ALA A 36 20.86 -4.85 -7.23
C ALA A 36 21.03 -6.39 -7.15
N PRO A 37 21.91 -7.00 -7.97
CA PRO A 37 22.10 -8.45 -7.98
C PRO A 37 22.47 -9.04 -6.62
N GLN A 38 23.32 -8.34 -5.86
CA GLN A 38 23.73 -8.71 -4.51
C GLN A 38 22.56 -8.78 -3.50
N ASP A 39 21.46 -8.10 -3.80
CA ASP A 39 20.25 -8.03 -2.97
C ASP A 39 19.14 -8.95 -3.48
N GLY A 40 19.46 -9.84 -4.44
CA GLY A 40 18.56 -10.88 -4.93
C GLY A 40 17.93 -10.61 -6.31
N ASN A 41 18.24 -9.48 -6.95
CA ASN A 41 17.77 -9.10 -8.30
C ASN A 41 16.24 -9.20 -8.45
N TYR A 42 15.49 -8.44 -7.64
CA TYR A 42 14.03 -8.37 -7.69
C TYR A 42 13.56 -6.95 -7.98
N GLN A 43 12.34 -6.82 -8.49
CA GLN A 43 11.64 -5.55 -8.64
C GLN A 43 10.68 -5.35 -7.48
N ALA A 44 10.59 -4.14 -6.96
CA ALA A 44 9.67 -3.78 -5.90
C ALA A 44 8.52 -2.93 -6.44
N TYR A 45 7.30 -3.31 -6.08
CA TYR A 45 6.08 -2.60 -6.44
C TYR A 45 5.30 -2.24 -5.18
N VAL A 46 4.96 -0.95 -5.02
CA VAL A 46 4.10 -0.47 -3.93
C VAL A 46 2.65 -0.76 -4.31
N VAL A 47 1.93 -1.42 -3.42
CA VAL A 47 0.50 -1.69 -3.57
C VAL A 47 -0.26 -0.43 -3.14
N SER A 48 -0.77 0.37 -4.07
CA SER A 48 -1.24 1.73 -3.78
C SER A 48 -2.42 1.77 -2.79
N GLU A 49 -3.36 0.82 -2.89
CA GLU A 49 -4.51 0.75 -1.99
C GLU A 49 -4.15 0.35 -0.56
N SER A 50 -2.93 -0.14 -0.34
CA SER A 50 -2.42 -0.47 0.99
C SER A 50 -1.77 0.72 1.70
N ILE A 51 -1.64 1.87 1.01
CA ILE A 51 -1.03 3.07 1.59
C ILE A 51 -1.98 3.64 2.65
N GLN A 52 -1.51 3.71 3.89
CA GLN A 52 -2.21 4.33 5.00
C GLN A 52 -1.33 5.39 5.63
N TRP A 53 -1.95 6.41 6.21
CA TRP A 53 -1.25 7.50 6.88
C TRP A 53 -2.04 7.99 8.08
N ASN A 54 -1.36 8.68 9.00
CA ASN A 54 -2.01 9.42 10.07
C ASN A 54 -2.31 10.87 9.66
N ASN A 55 -3.20 11.54 10.40
CA ASN A 55 -3.72 12.87 10.03
C ASN A 55 -2.63 13.97 9.84
N ASP A 56 -1.50 13.85 10.52
CA ASP A 56 -0.37 14.78 10.45
C ASP A 56 0.73 14.33 9.47
N TYR A 57 0.50 13.23 8.73
CA TYR A 57 1.43 12.68 7.73
C TYR A 57 2.82 12.37 8.28
N SER A 58 2.94 12.15 9.59
CA SER A 58 4.19 11.77 10.26
C SER A 58 4.41 10.25 10.26
N LYS A 59 3.38 9.46 9.97
CA LYS A 59 3.45 8.00 9.83
C LYS A 59 2.78 7.58 8.54
N ILE A 60 3.44 6.71 7.79
CA ILE A 60 2.96 6.17 6.53
C ILE A 60 3.24 4.67 6.53
N THR A 61 2.26 3.85 6.16
CA THR A 61 2.44 2.41 6.00
C THR A 61 2.05 1.99 4.60
N CYS A 62 2.69 0.94 4.08
CA CYS A 62 2.33 0.37 2.79
C CYS A 62 2.79 -1.09 2.68
N ALA A 63 2.17 -1.85 1.79
CA ALA A 63 2.62 -3.15 1.35
C ALA A 63 3.45 -3.01 0.06
N VAL A 64 4.53 -3.79 -0.03
CA VAL A 64 5.43 -3.81 -1.19
C VAL A 64 5.58 -5.25 -1.67
N LYS A 65 5.20 -5.51 -2.91
CA LYS A 65 5.43 -6.78 -3.60
C LYS A 65 6.87 -6.83 -4.09
N GLN A 66 7.60 -7.88 -3.75
CA GLN A 66 8.86 -8.21 -4.38
C GLN A 66 8.60 -9.22 -5.50
N VAL A 67 8.86 -8.81 -6.74
CA VAL A 67 8.61 -9.59 -7.95
C VAL A 67 9.94 -9.99 -8.56
N LYS A 68 10.06 -11.27 -8.92
CA LYS A 68 11.22 -11.80 -9.63
C LYS A 68 10.74 -12.82 -10.66
N ASP A 69 11.32 -12.75 -11.85
CA ASP A 69 10.97 -13.65 -12.97
C ASP A 69 9.45 -13.68 -13.25
N GLY A 70 8.82 -12.50 -13.24
CA GLY A 70 7.38 -12.34 -13.48
C GLY A 70 6.46 -12.81 -12.35
N SER A 71 7.02 -13.30 -11.24
CA SER A 71 6.24 -13.87 -10.12
C SER A 71 6.45 -13.10 -8.82
N VAL A 72 5.37 -12.89 -8.06
CA VAL A 72 5.45 -12.33 -6.70
C VAL A 72 6.09 -13.34 -5.78
N GLN A 73 7.26 -13.00 -5.24
CA GLN A 73 8.01 -13.85 -4.32
C GLN A 73 7.54 -13.67 -2.88
N LYS A 74 7.28 -12.42 -2.48
CA LYS A 74 6.74 -12.09 -1.15
C LYS A 74 6.15 -10.68 -1.13
N VAL A 75 5.34 -10.42 -0.11
CA VAL A 75 4.85 -9.08 0.24
C VAL A 75 5.53 -8.65 1.54
N VAL A 76 6.12 -7.45 1.54
CA VAL A 76 6.80 -6.85 2.68
C VAL A 76 6.01 -5.64 3.14
N PHE A 77 5.69 -5.57 4.43
CA PHE A 77 4.99 -4.43 5.01
C PHE A 77 6.01 -3.41 5.51
N TRP A 78 5.88 -2.18 5.09
CA TRP A 78 6.73 -1.06 5.46
C TRP A 78 5.97 -0.11 6.38
N ASN A 79 6.65 0.35 7.43
CA ASN A 79 6.17 1.37 8.33
C ASN A 79 7.20 2.49 8.35
N PHE A 80 6.81 3.66 7.87
CA PHE A 80 7.60 4.89 7.90
C PHE A 80 7.13 5.77 9.04
N ASP A 81 8.08 6.37 9.74
CA ASP A 81 7.84 7.30 10.84
C ASP A 81 8.79 8.48 10.71
N ARG A 82 8.27 9.69 10.85
CA ARG A 82 9.03 10.93 10.82
C ARG A 82 9.41 11.33 12.24
N LEU A 83 10.68 11.14 12.57
CA LEU A 83 11.27 11.59 13.83
C LEU A 83 11.96 12.94 13.61
N SER A 84 11.30 14.02 14.03
CA SER A 84 11.74 15.41 13.79
C SER A 84 11.90 15.69 12.29
N ASP A 85 13.15 15.84 11.82
CA ASP A 85 13.46 16.19 10.43
C ASP A 85 13.86 14.99 9.57
N GLU A 86 13.79 13.77 10.13
CA GLU A 86 14.26 12.57 9.44
C GLU A 86 13.17 11.51 9.34
N TRP A 87 13.02 10.95 8.14
CA TRP A 87 12.23 9.77 7.92
C TRP A 87 13.02 8.52 8.29
N ARG A 88 12.35 7.61 9.00
CA ARG A 88 12.85 6.28 9.31
C ARG A 88 11.83 5.24 8.91
N TYR A 89 12.27 4.00 8.74
CA TYR A 89 11.39 2.90 8.37
C TYR A 89 11.72 1.61 9.11
N GLN A 90 10.72 0.77 9.25
CA GLN A 90 10.83 -0.62 9.64
C GLN A 90 10.06 -1.48 8.65
N THR A 91 10.59 -2.66 8.33
CA THR A 91 9.88 -3.64 7.51
C THR A 91 9.51 -4.89 8.29
N SER A 92 8.49 -5.61 7.84
CA SER A 92 8.09 -6.90 8.41
C SER A 92 9.19 -7.98 8.36
N THR A 93 10.21 -7.79 7.52
CA THR A 93 11.33 -8.73 7.37
C THR A 93 12.56 -8.35 8.19
N MET A 94 12.58 -7.19 8.84
CA MET A 94 13.69 -6.82 9.72
C MET A 94 13.64 -7.67 10.99
N GLN A 95 14.73 -8.41 11.25
CA GLN A 95 14.87 -9.22 12.44
C GLN A 95 14.83 -8.31 13.67
N LYS A 96 13.99 -8.60 14.68
CA LYS A 96 13.91 -7.85 15.94
C LYS A 96 14.99 -8.39 16.90
N PRO A 97 16.10 -7.69 17.18
CA PRO A 97 16.94 -8.00 18.31
C PRO A 97 16.32 -7.31 19.53
N ASN A 98 15.99 -8.10 20.55
CA ASN A 98 15.91 -7.72 21.96
C ASN A 98 15.56 -6.24 22.24
N SER A 99 14.25 -5.97 22.32
CA SER A 99 13.61 -4.89 23.10
C SER A 99 13.72 -3.43 22.64
N PHE A 100 14.38 -3.09 21.54
CA PHE A 100 14.23 -1.75 20.91
C PHE A 100 14.04 -1.91 19.40
N GLY A 101 12.88 -1.47 18.89
CA GLY A 101 12.56 -1.58 17.46
C GLY A 101 13.59 -0.84 16.61
N HIS A 102 14.44 -1.57 15.89
CA HIS A 102 15.37 -0.96 14.94
C HIS A 102 14.57 -0.39 13.77
N THR A 103 14.57 0.95 13.68
CA THR A 103 14.17 1.66 12.48
C THR A 103 15.43 2.09 11.74
N ASN A 104 15.47 1.88 10.42
CA ASN A 104 16.53 2.36 9.56
C ASN A 104 16.22 3.77 9.09
N ARG A 105 17.22 4.64 9.00
CA ARG A 105 17.06 5.96 8.39
C ARG A 105 16.76 5.81 6.89
N VAL A 106 15.86 6.63 6.37
CA VAL A 106 15.64 6.77 4.93
C VAL A 106 16.77 7.62 4.35
N TYR A 107 17.74 6.97 3.69
CA TYR A 107 18.82 7.66 3.00
C TYR A 107 18.39 8.09 1.59
N PRO A 108 18.87 9.24 1.08
CA PRO A 108 18.65 9.61 -0.32
C PRO A 108 19.09 8.49 -1.27
N ASN A 109 18.36 8.31 -2.38
CA ASN A 109 18.61 7.28 -3.39
C ASN A 109 18.62 5.82 -2.87
N SER A 110 18.06 5.58 -1.68
CA SER A 110 17.84 4.23 -1.15
C SER A 110 16.46 3.69 -1.54
N TRP A 111 16.28 2.37 -1.43
CA TRP A 111 14.98 1.72 -1.64
C TRP A 111 13.87 2.33 -0.79
N GLY A 112 14.18 2.62 0.49
CA GLY A 112 13.24 3.27 1.39
C GLY A 112 12.83 4.66 0.91
N ALA A 113 13.73 5.41 0.26
CA ALA A 113 13.40 6.72 -0.28
C ALA A 113 12.48 6.63 -1.51
N TYR A 114 12.71 5.67 -2.40
CA TYR A 114 11.84 5.47 -3.57
C TYR A 114 10.42 5.02 -3.16
N ILE A 115 10.31 4.08 -2.22
CA ILE A 115 9.02 3.64 -1.68
C ILE A 115 8.30 4.80 -0.97
N LEU A 116 8.99 5.51 -0.08
CA LEU A 116 8.39 6.62 0.65
C LEU A 116 7.93 7.73 -0.30
N LYS A 117 8.71 8.03 -1.35
CA LYS A 117 8.34 9.01 -2.36
C LYS A 117 7.02 8.66 -3.04
N ILE A 118 6.86 7.40 -3.48
CA ILE A 118 5.58 6.94 -4.07
C ILE A 118 4.44 7.11 -3.08
N CYS A 119 4.66 6.76 -1.81
CA CYS A 119 3.62 6.92 -0.81
C CYS A 119 3.24 8.40 -0.63
N ILE A 120 4.21 9.32 -0.54
CA ILE A 120 3.95 10.76 -0.41
C ILE A 120 3.24 11.32 -1.66
N ASP A 121 3.67 10.91 -2.85
CA ASP A 121 3.09 11.36 -4.12
C ASP A 121 1.65 10.84 -4.29
N TYR A 122 1.32 9.67 -3.74
CA TYR A 122 -0.05 9.12 -3.74
C TYR A 122 -1.03 9.92 -2.85
N LEU A 123 -0.53 10.67 -1.86
CA LEU A 123 -1.36 11.46 -0.94
C LEU A 123 -1.69 12.87 -1.44
N ARG A 124 -1.18 13.24 -2.62
CA ARG A 124 -1.35 14.56 -3.24
C ARG A 124 -2.30 14.48 -4.42
#